data_AF-A0A3C1G2T7-F1
#
_entry.id   AF-A0A3C1G2T7-F1
#
_cell.length_a   1.000
_cell.length_b   1.000
_cell.length_c   1.000
_cell.angle_alpha   90.00
_cell.angle_beta   90.00
_cell.angle_gamma   90.00
#
_symmetry.space_group_name_H-M   'P 1'
#
loop_
_entity.id
_entity.type
_entity.pdbx_description
1 polymer ?
#
loop_
_entity_poly.entity_id
_entity_poly.type
_entity_poly.pdbx_seq_one_letter_code
_entity_poly.pdbx_strand_id
1 'polypeptide(L)'
;DYVIRIARVRENPKEIRMTTDAYRSRTGKTPERGQSVMFDTLIPGHVESITEGEVVIRFTAPAGYVAQTPFGLGHIRETQKSYELVVDAKKGELIRTAHLVGRISEVDENFITLDYRNPLGGEALICDVAVEKIEAVQSAEKTEHDGGGK
;
A
#
# COMPACT_ATOMS: atom_id res chain seq x y z
N ASP A 1 -5.82 8.49 -14.50
CA ASP A 1 -6.73 7.41 -14.10
C ASP A 1 -6.52 7.16 -12.61
N TYR A 2 -7.57 7.17 -11.80
CA TYR A 2 -7.50 6.94 -10.34
C TYR A 2 -7.84 5.50 -9.96
N VAL A 3 -8.10 4.67 -10.98
CA VAL A 3 -8.23 3.23 -10.86
C VAL A 3 -6.94 2.60 -11.36
N ILE A 4 -6.32 1.76 -10.53
CA ILE A 4 -5.05 1.12 -10.85
C ILE A 4 -5.24 -0.39 -10.78
N ARG A 5 -4.78 -1.10 -11.80
CA ARG A 5 -4.72 -2.57 -11.78
C ARG A 5 -3.30 -3.00 -11.49
N ILE A 6 -3.15 -3.86 -10.49
CA ILE A 6 -1.86 -4.48 -10.14
C ILE A 6 -1.97 -5.98 -10.24
N ALA A 7 -0.85 -6.65 -10.51
CA ALA A 7 -0.81 -8.11 -10.56
C ALA A 7 -1.10 -8.71 -9.17
N ARG A 8 -1.98 -9.71 -9.14
CA ARG A 8 -2.27 -10.54 -7.96
C ARG A 8 -1.14 -11.54 -7.69
N VAL A 9 -0.50 -12.02 -8.76
CA VAL A 9 0.65 -12.92 -8.71
C VAL A 9 1.89 -12.17 -9.17
N ARG A 10 2.95 -12.19 -8.35
CA ARG A 10 4.24 -11.57 -8.68
C ARG A 10 5.32 -12.62 -8.75
N GLU A 11 5.98 -12.69 -9.90
CA GLU A 11 7.16 -13.54 -10.06
C GLU A 11 8.39 -12.85 -9.50
N ASN A 12 9.14 -13.58 -8.67
CA ASN A 12 10.37 -13.15 -8.07
C ASN A 12 11.48 -14.15 -8.46
N PRO A 13 12.63 -13.68 -8.96
CA PRO A 13 13.72 -14.58 -9.30
C PRO A 13 14.31 -15.21 -8.04
N LYS A 14 14.81 -16.45 -8.15
CA LYS A 14 15.51 -17.11 -7.05
C LYS A 14 16.92 -16.56 -6.82
N GLU A 15 17.47 -15.85 -7.81
CA GLU A 15 18.81 -15.31 -7.79
C GLU A 15 18.83 -13.93 -8.46
N ILE A 16 19.58 -12.99 -7.89
CA ILE A 16 19.91 -11.72 -8.54
C ILE A 16 21.42 -11.59 -8.56
N ARG A 17 21.94 -11.12 -9.69
CA ARG A 17 23.35 -10.75 -9.87
C ARG A 17 23.45 -9.26 -10.08
N MET A 18 24.42 -8.64 -9.44
CA MET A 18 24.69 -7.21 -9.59
C MET A 18 26.14 -6.89 -9.29
N THR A 19 26.59 -5.71 -9.70
CA THR A 19 27.91 -5.24 -9.31
C THR A 19 27.95 -4.85 -7.83
N THR A 20 29.16 -4.82 -7.27
CA THR A 20 29.42 -4.37 -5.90
C THR A 20 28.95 -2.93 -5.67
N ASP A 21 29.08 -2.07 -6.70
CA ASP A 21 28.63 -0.69 -6.62
C ASP A 21 27.10 -0.57 -6.66
N ALA A 22 26.43 -1.38 -7.48
CA ALA A 22 24.97 -1.47 -7.48
C ALA A 22 24.44 -2.00 -6.14
N TYR A 23 25.11 -3.00 -5.56
CA TYR A 23 24.78 -3.50 -4.22
C TYR A 23 24.90 -2.42 -3.15
N ARG A 24 26.02 -1.69 -3.13
CA ARG A 24 26.24 -0.58 -2.20
C ARG A 24 25.21 0.53 -2.39
N SER A 25 24.90 0.87 -3.63
CA SER A 25 23.90 1.90 -3.95
C SER A 25 22.50 1.52 -3.46
N ARG A 26 22.15 0.23 -3.50
CA ARG A 26 20.84 -0.25 -3.08
C ARG A 26 20.72 -0.49 -1.58
N THR A 27 21.79 -0.96 -0.93
CA THR A 27 21.76 -1.40 0.48
C THR A 27 22.45 -0.43 1.45
N GLY A 28 23.27 0.50 0.94
CA GLY A 28 24.17 1.33 1.73
C GLY A 28 25.33 0.57 2.38
N LYS A 29 25.52 -0.72 2.07
CA LYS A 29 26.49 -1.61 2.72
C LYS A 29 27.45 -2.22 1.72
N THR A 30 28.69 -2.47 2.15
CA THR A 30 29.61 -3.34 1.42
C THR A 30 29.08 -4.78 1.47
N PRO A 31 29.08 -5.53 0.36
CA PRO A 31 28.59 -6.90 0.36
C PRO A 31 29.53 -7.81 1.16
N GLU A 32 28.95 -8.67 1.98
CA GLU A 32 29.66 -9.73 2.72
C GLU A 32 28.98 -11.07 2.49
N ARG A 33 29.74 -12.15 2.32
CA ARG A 33 29.17 -13.50 2.11
C ARG A 33 28.31 -13.90 3.31
N GLY A 34 27.12 -14.44 3.05
CA GLY A 34 26.15 -14.84 4.08
C GLY A 34 25.33 -13.67 4.64
N GLN A 35 25.60 -12.43 4.23
CA GLN A 35 24.85 -11.27 4.67
C GLN A 35 23.38 -11.38 4.24
N SER A 36 22.47 -11.25 5.20
CA SER A 36 21.03 -11.22 4.94
C SER A 36 20.62 -9.92 4.25
N VAL A 37 19.75 -10.06 3.25
CA VAL A 37 19.17 -8.97 2.47
C VAL A 37 17.69 -9.20 2.29
N MET A 38 16.93 -8.11 2.37
CA MET A 38 15.52 -8.10 2.02
C MET A 38 15.30 -6.98 1.02
N PHE A 39 14.96 -7.34 -0.22
CA PHE A 39 14.63 -6.39 -1.28
C PHE A 39 13.10 -6.31 -1.44
N ASP A 40 12.67 -5.59 -2.47
CA ASP A 40 11.26 -5.42 -2.84
C ASP A 40 10.55 -6.74 -3.19
N THR A 41 11.29 -7.84 -3.28
CA THR A 41 10.76 -9.18 -3.51
C THR A 41 9.97 -9.73 -2.31
N LEU A 42 10.09 -9.11 -1.12
CA LEU A 42 9.50 -9.56 0.16
C LEU A 42 9.91 -10.97 0.60
N ILE A 43 10.82 -11.60 -0.15
CA ILE A 43 11.40 -12.91 0.13
C ILE A 43 12.80 -12.66 0.71
N PRO A 44 13.13 -13.23 1.87
CA PRO A 44 14.47 -13.14 2.43
C PRO A 44 15.51 -13.72 1.46
N GLY A 45 16.65 -13.04 1.34
CA GLY A 45 17.81 -13.53 0.62
C GLY A 45 19.09 -13.35 1.40
N HIS A 46 20.15 -13.93 0.88
CA HIS A 46 21.50 -13.76 1.40
C HIS A 46 22.49 -13.63 0.26
N VAL A 47 23.61 -12.96 0.52
CA VAL A 47 24.74 -12.91 -0.40
C VAL A 47 25.39 -14.30 -0.45
N GLU A 48 25.23 -14.98 -1.58
CA GLU A 48 25.76 -16.33 -1.82
C GLU A 48 27.25 -16.28 -2.16
N SER A 49 27.62 -15.39 -3.09
CA SER A 49 29.01 -15.23 -3.52
C SER A 49 29.34 -13.80 -3.91
N ILE A 50 30.63 -13.48 -3.81
CA ILE A 50 31.22 -12.22 -4.27
C ILE A 50 32.46 -12.62 -5.08
N THR A 51 32.48 -12.30 -6.37
CA THR A 51 33.54 -12.71 -7.31
C THR A 51 33.81 -11.59 -8.30
N GLU A 52 35.07 -11.15 -8.42
CA GLU A 52 35.51 -10.17 -9.43
C GLU A 52 34.63 -8.91 -9.53
N GLY A 53 34.09 -8.46 -8.39
CA GLY A 53 33.22 -7.28 -8.33
C GLY A 53 31.73 -7.56 -8.57
N GLU A 54 31.34 -8.79 -8.89
CA GLU A 54 29.96 -9.27 -8.93
C GLU A 54 29.52 -9.81 -7.56
N VAL A 55 28.28 -9.50 -7.18
CA VAL A 55 27.59 -10.00 -5.99
C VAL A 55 26.41 -10.84 -6.46
N VAL A 56 26.35 -12.09 -6.01
CA VAL A 56 25.24 -13.00 -6.26
C VAL A 56 24.42 -13.11 -4.98
N ILE A 57 23.12 -12.83 -5.10
CA ILE A 57 22.16 -12.93 -4.00
C ILE A 57 21.21 -14.07 -4.31
N ARG A 58 21.04 -14.97 -3.35
CA ARG A 58 20.10 -16.09 -3.43
C ARG A 58 18.93 -15.83 -2.50
N PHE A 59 17.71 -16.01 -3.02
CA PHE A 59 16.48 -15.88 -2.27
C PHE A 59 15.99 -17.26 -1.83
N THR A 60 15.57 -17.37 -0.58
CA THR A 60 15.02 -18.61 -0.02
C THR A 60 13.78 -18.27 0.78
N ALA A 61 12.64 -18.80 0.34
CA ALA A 61 11.39 -18.70 1.09
C ALA A 61 11.24 -19.96 1.96
N PRO A 62 11.21 -19.83 3.30
CA PRO A 62 10.87 -20.95 4.17
C PRO A 62 9.51 -21.54 3.80
N ALA A 63 9.33 -22.85 4.01
CA ALA A 63 8.03 -23.49 3.82
C ALA A 63 6.97 -22.79 4.70
N GLY A 64 5.85 -22.39 4.08
CA GLY A 64 4.77 -21.67 4.77
C GLY A 64 5.06 -20.20 5.05
N TYR A 65 6.12 -19.62 4.49
CA TYR A 65 6.41 -18.19 4.62
C TYR A 65 5.28 -17.35 4.01
N VAL A 66 4.79 -16.40 4.80
CA VAL A 66 3.76 -15.43 4.42
C VAL A 66 4.36 -14.03 4.49
N ALA A 67 4.26 -13.28 3.39
CA ALA A 67 4.70 -11.90 3.32
C ALA A 67 3.53 -10.94 3.55
N GLN A 68 3.72 -9.95 4.41
CA GLN A 68 2.75 -8.86 4.51
C GLN A 68 2.91 -7.94 3.30
N THR A 69 1.83 -7.72 2.55
CA THR A 69 1.80 -6.72 1.48
C THR A 69 0.83 -5.58 1.82
N PRO A 70 0.93 -4.42 1.14
CA PRO A 70 -0.06 -3.36 1.27
C PRO A 70 -1.47 -3.74 0.83
N PHE A 71 -1.65 -4.89 0.17
CA PHE A 71 -2.90 -5.33 -0.47
C PHE A 71 -3.46 -6.62 0.14
N GLY A 72 -2.91 -7.07 1.28
CA GLY A 72 -3.27 -8.33 1.92
C GLY A 72 -2.05 -9.21 2.22
N LEU A 73 -2.30 -10.40 2.76
CA LEU A 73 -1.26 -11.41 2.97
C LEU A 73 -0.83 -12.00 1.63
N GLY A 74 0.46 -12.24 1.46
CA GLY A 74 1.01 -12.86 0.26
C GLY A 74 1.60 -14.23 0.58
N HIS A 75 1.15 -15.24 -0.14
CA HIS A 75 1.63 -16.62 0.00
C HIS A 75 2.69 -16.92 -1.05
N ILE A 76 3.82 -17.48 -0.63
CA ILE A 76 4.88 -17.87 -1.57
C ILE A 76 4.63 -19.28 -2.10
N ARG A 77 4.60 -19.42 -3.42
CA ARG A 77 4.67 -20.69 -4.15
C ARG A 77 6.02 -20.78 -4.84
N GLU A 78 6.80 -21.81 -4.54
CA GLU A 78 8.03 -22.07 -5.28
C GLU A 78 7.72 -22.80 -6.60
N THR A 79 8.31 -22.34 -7.70
CA THR A 79 8.31 -23.05 -8.99
C THR A 79 9.73 -23.52 -9.31
N GLN A 80 9.93 -24.22 -10.43
CA GLN A 80 11.28 -24.60 -10.85
C GLN A 80 12.18 -23.38 -11.13
N LYS A 81 11.61 -22.27 -11.63
CA LYS A 81 12.38 -21.12 -12.13
C LYS A 81 12.35 -19.89 -11.21
N SER A 82 11.30 -19.75 -10.41
CA SER A 82 11.00 -18.53 -9.65
C SER A 82 10.28 -18.85 -8.35
N TYR A 83 10.09 -17.82 -7.53
CA TYR A 83 9.04 -17.80 -6.52
C TYR A 83 7.89 -16.95 -7.01
N GLU A 84 6.66 -17.39 -6.76
CA GLU A 84 5.47 -16.61 -7.00
C GLU A 84 4.88 -16.16 -5.67
N LEU A 85 4.68 -14.86 -5.52
CA LEU A 85 3.94 -14.27 -4.41
C LEU A 85 2.49 -14.10 -4.86
N VAL A 86 1.59 -14.89 -4.31
CA VAL A 86 0.14 -14.82 -4.56
C VAL A 86 -0.51 -14.01 -3.45
N VAL A 87 -1.05 -12.85 -3.79
CA VAL A 87 -1.68 -11.96 -2.81
C VAL A 87 -3.15 -12.38 -2.56
N ASP A 88 -3.47 -12.62 -1.29
CA ASP A 88 -4.82 -12.81 -0.77
C ASP A 88 -5.45 -11.44 -0.47
N ALA A 89 -5.78 -10.73 -1.55
CA ALA A 89 -6.49 -9.47 -1.50
C ALA A 89 -7.99 -9.69 -1.35
N LYS A 90 -8.65 -8.85 -0.54
CA LYS A 90 -10.11 -8.93 -0.37
C LYS A 90 -10.78 -7.68 -0.92
N LYS A 91 -11.77 -7.89 -1.78
CA LYS A 91 -12.64 -6.82 -2.27
C LYS A 91 -13.27 -6.10 -1.09
N GLY A 92 -13.26 -4.78 -1.15
CA GLY A 92 -13.78 -3.90 -0.12
C GLY A 92 -12.74 -3.48 0.91
N GLU A 93 -11.56 -4.10 1.00
CA GLU A 93 -10.56 -3.67 1.97
C GLU A 93 -9.98 -2.30 1.63
N LEU A 94 -9.76 -1.50 2.67
CA LEU A 94 -9.03 -0.24 2.56
C LEU A 94 -7.55 -0.55 2.42
N ILE A 95 -6.91 0.17 1.52
CA ILE A 95 -5.47 0.11 1.32
C ILE A 95 -4.86 1.48 1.54
N ARG A 96 -3.65 1.49 2.08
CA ARG A 96 -2.84 2.69 2.20
C ARG A 96 -1.55 2.49 1.43
N THR A 97 -1.34 3.31 0.42
CA THR A 97 -0.11 3.33 -0.37
C THR A 97 0.49 4.73 -0.28
N ALA A 98 1.62 4.85 0.40
CA ALA A 98 2.23 6.13 0.75
C ALA A 98 1.20 7.08 1.43
N HIS A 99 0.90 8.20 0.79
CA HIS A 99 -0.03 9.22 1.30
C HIS A 99 -1.47 9.06 0.77
N LEU A 100 -1.74 8.00 0.00
CA LEU A 100 -3.06 7.75 -0.60
C LEU A 100 -3.82 6.68 0.18
N VAL A 101 -5.11 6.92 0.37
CA VAL A 101 -6.09 5.94 0.83
C VAL A 101 -6.94 5.53 -0.36
N GLY A 102 -7.05 4.22 -0.57
CA GLY A 102 -7.90 3.65 -1.62
C GLY A 102 -8.67 2.44 -1.10
N ARG A 103 -9.42 1.81 -1.99
CA ARG A 103 -10.14 0.56 -1.72
C ARG A 103 -9.86 -0.46 -2.81
N ILE A 104 -9.78 -1.73 -2.44
CA ILE A 104 -9.80 -2.83 -3.40
C ILE A 104 -11.21 -2.96 -3.97
N SER A 105 -11.43 -2.49 -5.20
CA SER A 105 -12.75 -2.49 -5.83
C SER A 105 -13.09 -3.83 -6.49
N GLU A 106 -12.07 -4.59 -6.90
CA GLU A 106 -12.21 -5.90 -7.54
C GLU A 106 -10.96 -6.75 -7.34
N VAL A 107 -11.13 -8.07 -7.28
CA VAL A 107 -10.06 -9.07 -7.29
C VAL A 107 -10.48 -10.17 -8.26
N ASP A 108 -9.66 -10.39 -9.28
CA ASP A 108 -9.82 -11.49 -10.23
C ASP A 108 -8.67 -12.51 -10.09
N GLU A 109 -8.57 -13.46 -11.01
CA GLU A 109 -7.50 -14.48 -10.97
C GLU A 109 -6.10 -13.89 -11.11
N ASN A 110 -5.96 -12.80 -11.86
CA ASN A 110 -4.69 -12.24 -12.30
C ASN A 110 -4.40 -10.86 -11.68
N PHE A 111 -5.42 -10.10 -11.30
CA PHE A 111 -5.32 -8.70 -10.93
C PHE A 111 -6.10 -8.35 -9.66
N ILE A 112 -5.61 -7.31 -9.02
CA ILE A 112 -6.27 -6.56 -7.95
C ILE A 112 -6.52 -5.16 -8.50
N THR A 113 -7.77 -4.72 -8.47
CA THR A 113 -8.16 -3.37 -8.91
C THR A 113 -8.29 -2.47 -7.68
N LEU A 114 -7.56 -1.37 -7.70
CA LEU A 114 -7.49 -0.37 -6.64
C LEU A 114 -8.22 0.88 -7.09
N ASP A 115 -9.07 1.43 -6.25
CA ASP A 115 -9.81 2.66 -6.50
C ASP A 115 -9.41 3.74 -5.48
N TYR A 116 -8.80 4.82 -5.98
CA TYR A 116 -8.37 5.97 -5.18
C TYR A 116 -9.26 7.21 -5.38
N ARG A 117 -10.42 7.10 -6.05
CA ARG A 117 -11.28 8.25 -6.37
C ARG A 117 -11.89 8.90 -5.13
N ASN A 118 -11.99 8.18 -4.02
CA ASN A 118 -12.49 8.71 -2.76
C ASN A 118 -11.32 8.88 -1.78
N PRO A 119 -11.06 10.10 -1.28
CA PRO A 119 -9.90 10.39 -0.43
C PRO A 119 -9.90 9.64 0.92
N LEU A 120 -11.04 9.05 1.30
CA LEU A 120 -11.20 8.22 2.50
C LEU A 120 -11.51 6.76 2.16
N GLY A 121 -11.21 6.34 0.92
CA GLY A 121 -11.52 5.01 0.43
C GLY A 121 -13.02 4.69 0.42
N GLY A 122 -13.91 5.67 0.52
CA GLY A 122 -15.36 5.45 0.56
C GLY A 122 -15.92 5.11 1.94
N GLU A 123 -15.13 5.28 3.01
CA GLU A 123 -15.66 5.21 4.38
C GLU A 123 -16.60 6.38 4.68
N ALA A 124 -17.59 6.12 5.54
CA ALA A 124 -18.50 7.14 6.01
C ALA A 124 -17.80 8.06 7.03
N LEU A 125 -18.01 9.36 6.88
CA LEU A 125 -17.63 10.35 7.90
C LEU A 125 -18.79 10.53 8.87
N ILE A 126 -18.49 10.36 10.16
CA ILE A 126 -19.41 10.71 11.24
C ILE A 126 -18.92 12.04 11.81
N CYS A 127 -19.78 13.06 11.74
CA CYS A 127 -19.52 14.38 12.27
C CYS A 127 -20.43 14.62 13.47
N ASP A 128 -19.84 14.66 14.67
CA ASP A 128 -20.54 15.08 15.87
C ASP A 128 -20.44 16.60 15.99
N VAL A 129 -21.59 17.28 16.00
CA VAL A 129 -21.66 18.74 16.13
C VAL A 129 -22.24 19.09 17.50
N ALA A 130 -21.48 19.87 18.28
CA ALA A 130 -21.93 20.45 19.54
C ALA A 130 -22.01 21.97 19.42
N VAL A 131 -23.07 22.56 19.96
CA VAL A 131 -23.21 24.01 20.05
C VAL A 131 -22.55 24.48 21.35
N GLU A 132 -21.41 25.16 21.25
CA GLU A 132 -20.68 25.64 22.44
C GLU A 132 -21.34 26.87 23.07
N LYS A 133 -21.90 27.77 22.26
CA LYS A 133 -22.58 28.99 22.72
C LYS A 133 -23.52 29.55 21.65
N ILE A 134 -24.70 29.98 22.06
CA ILE A 134 -25.63 30.74 21.22
C ILE A 134 -25.65 32.18 21.76
N GLU A 135 -25.31 33.16 20.92
CA GLU A 135 -25.56 34.57 21.23
C GLU A 135 -26.93 34.96 20.67
N ALA A 136 -27.70 35.71 21.47
CA ALA A 136 -29.06 36.09 21.11
C ALA A 136 -29.05 36.96 19.84
N VAL A 137 -29.59 36.44 18.75
CA VAL A 137 -29.91 37.24 17.56
C VAL A 137 -31.13 38.08 17.91
N GLN A 138 -30.91 39.37 18.18
CA GLN A 138 -32.02 40.31 18.32
C GLN A 138 -32.69 40.49 16.95
N SER A 139 -33.79 39.76 16.76
CA SER A 139 -34.69 39.99 15.65
C SER A 139 -35.42 41.31 15.95
N ALA A 140 -35.07 42.37 15.22
CA ALA A 140 -35.81 43.62 15.27
C ALA A 140 -37.21 43.35 14.70
N GLU A 141 -38.17 43.20 15.61
CA GLU A 141 -39.60 43.19 15.30
C GLU A 141 -39.95 44.57 14.74
N LYS A 142 -40.11 44.67 13.40
CA LYS A 142 -40.71 45.85 12.78
C LYS A 142 -42.19 45.86 13.15
N THR A 143 -42.54 46.65 14.15
CA THR A 143 -43.94 47.00 14.39
C THR A 143 -44.40 47.92 13.26
N GLU A 144 -45.25 47.40 12.36
CA GLU A 144 -46.09 48.20 11.49
C GLU A 144 -46.97 49.09 12.36
N HIS A 145 -46.85 50.42 12.21
CA HIS A 145 -47.81 51.35 12.76
C HIS A 145 -48.80 51.72 11.66
N ASP A 146 -49.92 51.00 11.68
CA ASP A 146 -51.16 51.37 11.02
C ASP A 146 -51.71 52.65 11.67
N GLY A 147 -52.03 53.64 10.84
CA GLY A 147 -52.41 54.99 11.26
C GLY A 147 -53.21 55.67 10.16
N GLY A 148 -54.39 55.14 9.88
CA GLY A 148 -55.37 55.74 8.98
C GLY A 148 -56.19 56.89 9.59
N GLY A 149 -56.56 57.85 8.74
CA GLY A 149 -57.64 58.84 8.91
C GLY A 149 -57.25 60.10 9.69
N LYS A 150 -57.53 61.32 9.22
CA LYS A 150 -58.51 61.84 8.27
C LYS A 150 -57.95 63.03 7.51
#